data_AF-A0A973RKB0-F1
#
_entry.id   AF-A0A973RKB0-F1
#
_cell.length_a   1.000
_cell.length_b   1.000
_cell.length_c   1.000
_cell.angle_alpha   90.00
_cell.angle_beta   90.00
_cell.angle_gamma   90.00
#
_symmetry.space_group_name_H-M   'P 1'
#
loop_
_entity.id
_entity.type
_entity.pdbx_description
1 polymer ?
#
loop_
_entity_poly.entity_id
_entity_poly.type
_entity_poly.pdbx_seq_one_letter_code
_entity_poly.pdbx_strand_id
1 'polypeptide(L)'
;MSTQHAGWASSRVLVPGTPSQLGAFGLFAPPASTAVVLPAARGEVRALAADGDLLWLAFSEVARVGADGTDWAARAPLHALWVVSGVPVLSEAPPESAQAFAALAEILRAADVPLVVVAREDPGPLPAPLPVETAEGDGMPPSDLGT
;
A
#
# COMPACT_ATOMS: atom_id res chain seq x y z
N MET A 1 23.12 -15.96 7.59
CA MET A 1 22.81 -15.81 6.15
C MET A 1 21.76 -14.73 6.05
N SER A 2 22.13 -13.51 5.66
CA SER A 2 21.16 -12.42 5.52
C SER A 2 20.35 -12.68 4.25
N THR A 3 19.13 -13.18 4.39
CA THR A 3 18.20 -13.29 3.27
C THR A 3 17.92 -11.87 2.76
N GLN A 4 18.39 -11.60 1.54
CA GLN A 4 18.09 -10.36 0.84
C GLN A 4 16.66 -10.49 0.32
N HIS A 5 15.76 -9.62 0.81
CA HIS A 5 14.37 -9.58 0.38
C HIS A 5 14.30 -8.68 -0.87
N ALA A 6 14.65 -9.24 -2.02
CA ALA A 6 14.78 -8.48 -3.26
C ALA A 6 13.43 -7.97 -3.79
N GLY A 7 12.35 -8.71 -3.55
CA GLY A 7 10.99 -8.25 -3.82
C GLY A 7 10.60 -7.10 -2.91
N TRP A 8 10.79 -7.25 -1.59
CA TRP A 8 10.50 -6.19 -0.61
C TRP A 8 11.34 -4.92 -0.84
N ALA A 9 12.55 -5.03 -1.36
CA ALA A 9 13.38 -3.87 -1.70
C ALA A 9 12.72 -2.95 -2.77
N SER A 10 11.71 -3.44 -3.49
CA SER A 10 10.93 -2.66 -4.46
C SER A 10 9.72 -1.94 -3.83
N SER A 11 9.41 -2.22 -2.56
CA SER A 11 8.33 -1.58 -1.80
C SER A 11 8.57 -0.07 -1.63
N ARG A 12 7.49 0.71 -1.56
CA ARG A 12 7.54 2.18 -1.49
C ARG A 12 6.25 2.81 -0.96
N VAL A 13 6.34 4.08 -0.58
CA VAL A 13 5.19 4.91 -0.24
C VAL A 13 5.05 6.01 -1.28
N LEU A 14 3.88 6.16 -1.88
CA LEU A 14 3.55 7.26 -2.79
C LEU A 14 2.73 8.30 -2.04
N VAL A 15 3.26 9.53 -1.97
CA VAL A 15 2.60 10.68 -1.35
C VAL A 15 2.59 11.84 -2.36
N PRO A 16 1.44 12.46 -2.70
CA PRO A 16 0.08 12.19 -2.22
C PRO A 16 -0.63 11.03 -2.98
N GLY A 17 0.13 10.20 -3.71
CA GLY A 17 -0.42 9.03 -4.41
C GLY A 17 -1.19 9.38 -5.67
N THR A 18 -0.72 10.39 -6.41
CA THR A 18 -1.40 10.87 -7.63
C THR A 18 -1.43 9.81 -8.73
N PRO A 19 -2.38 9.92 -9.70
CA PRO A 19 -2.38 9.07 -10.88
C PRO A 19 -1.05 9.09 -11.65
N SER A 20 -0.36 10.23 -11.69
CA SER A 20 0.95 10.36 -12.35
C SER A 20 2.04 9.55 -11.62
N GLN A 21 2.08 9.61 -10.28
CA GLN A 21 3.01 8.79 -9.48
C GLN A 21 2.72 7.31 -9.64
N LEU A 22 1.44 6.91 -9.61
CA LEU A 22 1.05 5.52 -9.88
C LEU A 22 1.49 5.08 -11.29
N GLY A 23 1.26 5.93 -12.30
CA GLY A 23 1.63 5.67 -13.68
C GLY A 23 3.12 5.49 -13.91
N ALA A 24 3.98 6.17 -13.14
CA ALA A 24 5.44 5.97 -13.17
C ALA A 24 5.85 4.54 -12.80
N PHE A 25 4.99 3.79 -12.09
CA PHE A 25 5.18 2.39 -11.72
C PHE A 25 4.30 1.42 -12.50
N GLY A 26 3.65 1.88 -13.58
CA GLY A 26 2.68 1.06 -14.33
C GLY A 26 1.42 0.72 -13.53
N LEU A 27 1.15 1.45 -12.44
CA LEU A 27 -0.05 1.28 -11.63
C LEU A 27 -1.13 2.24 -12.08
N PHE A 28 -2.35 1.74 -12.14
CA PHE A 28 -3.53 2.53 -12.46
C PHE A 28 -4.62 2.18 -11.46
N ALA A 29 -5.24 3.20 -10.87
CA ALA A 29 -6.33 2.98 -9.94
C ALA A 29 -7.42 2.12 -10.61
N PRO A 30 -7.75 0.95 -10.04
CA PRO A 30 -8.69 0.04 -10.67
C PRO A 30 -10.10 0.64 -10.75
N PRO A 31 -10.83 0.45 -11.87
CA PRO A 31 -12.22 0.88 -11.95
C PRO A 31 -13.08 0.05 -10.98
N ALA A 32 -14.20 0.60 -10.51
CA ALA A 32 -15.06 -0.09 -9.54
C ALA A 32 -15.56 -1.48 -10.01
N SER A 33 -15.59 -1.72 -11.32
CA SER A 33 -15.98 -3.00 -11.94
C SER A 33 -14.98 -4.13 -11.75
N THR A 34 -13.73 -3.85 -11.38
CA THR A 34 -12.72 -4.89 -11.10
C THR A 34 -12.69 -5.31 -9.63
N ALA A 35 -13.54 -4.70 -8.80
CA ALA A 35 -13.61 -5.07 -7.40
C ALA A 35 -14.09 -6.51 -7.25
N VAL A 36 -13.37 -7.29 -6.46
CA VAL A 36 -13.65 -8.71 -6.21
C VAL A 36 -13.68 -9.01 -4.72
N VAL A 37 -14.43 -10.04 -4.37
CA VAL A 37 -14.54 -10.52 -2.99
C VAL A 37 -13.68 -11.75 -2.83
N LEU A 38 -12.76 -11.70 -1.88
CA LEU A 38 -11.83 -12.78 -1.56
C LEU A 38 -12.27 -13.47 -0.26
N PRO A 39 -12.24 -14.82 -0.20
CA PRO A 39 -12.60 -15.54 1.02
C PRO A 39 -11.60 -15.26 2.14
N ALA A 40 -12.08 -15.00 3.36
CA ALA A 40 -11.25 -14.77 4.53
C ALA A 40 -11.53 -15.84 5.59
N ALA A 41 -10.58 -16.07 6.50
CA ALA A 41 -10.82 -16.94 7.66
C ALA A 41 -12.01 -16.43 8.50
N ARG A 42 -12.20 -15.10 8.54
CA ARG A 42 -13.36 -14.46 9.16
C ARG A 42 -14.10 -13.58 8.15
N GLY A 43 -14.97 -14.22 7.36
CA GLY A 43 -15.85 -13.55 6.40
C GLY A 43 -15.18 -13.34 5.05
N GLU A 44 -15.17 -12.10 4.59
CA GLU A 44 -14.75 -11.75 3.23
C GLU A 44 -13.84 -10.52 3.26
N VAL A 45 -12.93 -10.42 2.30
CA VAL A 45 -12.11 -9.21 2.04
C VAL A 45 -12.52 -8.64 0.70
N ARG A 46 -12.85 -7.35 0.64
CA ARG A 46 -13.12 -6.69 -0.64
C ARG A 46 -11.82 -6.12 -1.19
N ALA A 47 -11.37 -6.66 -2.33
CA ALA A 47 -10.28 -6.10 -3.10
C ALA A 47 -10.83 -5.15 -4.18
N LEU A 48 -10.11 -4.07 -4.45
CA LEU A 48 -10.41 -3.15 -5.57
C LEU A 48 -9.99 -3.78 -6.91
N ALA A 49 -8.95 -4.62 -6.88
CA ALA A 49 -8.56 -5.53 -7.95
C ALA A 49 -7.80 -6.70 -7.35
N ALA A 50 -7.95 -7.89 -7.94
CA ALA A 50 -7.09 -9.04 -7.67
C ALA A 50 -6.93 -9.87 -8.94
N ASP A 51 -5.68 -10.07 -9.37
CA ASP A 51 -5.27 -11.02 -10.40
C ASP A 51 -3.94 -11.68 -9.98
N GLY A 52 -3.30 -12.47 -10.85
CA GLY A 52 -2.04 -13.16 -10.48
C GLY A 52 -0.85 -12.22 -10.24
N ASP A 53 -0.88 -11.01 -10.77
CA ASP A 53 0.24 -10.07 -10.70
C ASP A 53 0.02 -9.02 -9.61
N LEU A 54 -1.23 -8.69 -9.29
CA LEU A 54 -1.59 -7.58 -8.42
C LEU A 54 -2.72 -7.92 -7.45
N LEU A 55 -2.56 -7.51 -6.20
CA LEU A 55 -3.66 -7.36 -5.24
C LEU A 55 -3.74 -5.92 -4.74
N TRP A 56 -4.89 -5.28 -4.95
CA TRP A 56 -5.14 -3.91 -4.52
C TRP A 56 -6.23 -3.87 -3.45
N LEU A 57 -5.89 -3.37 -2.27
CA LEU A 57 -6.79 -3.21 -1.12
C LEU A 57 -6.93 -1.74 -0.73
N ALA A 58 -8.08 -1.39 -0.16
CA ALA A 58 -8.23 -0.15 0.60
C ALA A 58 -7.76 -0.35 2.04
N PHE A 59 -7.14 0.67 2.65
CA PHE A 59 -6.78 0.63 4.07
C PHE A 59 -7.97 0.28 4.97
N SER A 60 -9.15 0.80 4.66
CA SER A 60 -10.38 0.52 5.41
C SER A 60 -10.74 -0.97 5.42
N GLU A 61 -10.43 -1.71 4.36
CA GLU A 61 -10.67 -3.15 4.30
C GLU A 61 -9.64 -3.93 5.11
N VAL A 62 -8.37 -3.52 5.07
CA VAL A 62 -7.32 -4.08 5.94
C VAL A 62 -7.68 -3.86 7.41
N ALA A 63 -8.09 -2.64 7.77
CA ALA A 63 -8.53 -2.28 9.11
C ALA A 63 -9.76 -3.08 9.57
N ARG A 64 -10.76 -3.23 8.70
CA ARG A 64 -12.00 -3.97 8.99
C ARG A 64 -11.74 -5.46 9.23
N VAL A 65 -10.86 -6.06 8.43
CA VAL A 65 -10.50 -7.48 8.55
C VAL A 65 -9.62 -7.69 9.78
N GLY A 66 -8.76 -6.73 10.10
CA GLY A 66 -7.83 -6.83 11.23
C GLY A 66 -6.64 -7.73 10.93
N ALA A 67 -5.70 -7.80 11.88
CA ALA A 67 -4.47 -8.58 11.74
C ALA A 67 -4.73 -10.09 11.53
N ASP A 68 -5.77 -10.63 12.17
CA ASP A 68 -6.08 -12.07 12.19
C ASP A 68 -7.26 -12.47 11.28
N GLY A 69 -7.87 -11.52 10.55
CA GLY A 69 -9.13 -11.78 9.86
C GLY A 69 -9.02 -12.58 8.57
N THR A 70 -7.82 -12.66 7.99
CA THR A 70 -7.54 -13.47 6.80
C THR A 70 -6.13 -14.05 6.87
N ASP A 71 -5.89 -15.13 6.14
CA ASP A 71 -4.57 -15.72 6.03
C ASP A 71 -3.73 -14.92 5.03
N TRP A 72 -3.28 -13.74 5.47
CA TRP A 72 -2.42 -12.86 4.68
C TRP A 72 -1.14 -13.60 4.24
N ALA A 73 -0.63 -14.51 5.07
CA ALA A 73 0.57 -15.27 4.78
C ALA A 73 0.36 -16.28 3.63
N ALA A 74 -0.77 -17.00 3.62
CA ALA A 74 -1.12 -17.88 2.51
C ALA A 74 -1.43 -17.12 1.20
N ARG A 75 -1.88 -15.86 1.31
CA ARG A 75 -2.21 -15.02 0.15
C ARG A 75 -1.03 -14.27 -0.44
N ALA A 76 -0.08 -13.85 0.39
CA ALA A 76 1.08 -13.06 -0.03
C ALA A 76 1.77 -13.62 -1.29
N PRO A 77 2.15 -14.92 -1.36
CA PRO A 77 2.87 -15.44 -2.52
C PRO A 77 2.01 -15.64 -3.77
N LEU A 78 0.70 -15.44 -3.70
CA LEU A 78 -0.21 -15.60 -4.85
C LEU A 78 -0.22 -14.38 -5.77
N HIS A 79 0.38 -13.27 -5.34
CA HIS A 79 0.38 -12.01 -6.06
C HIS A 79 1.81 -11.46 -6.11
N ALA A 80 2.25 -11.03 -7.29
CA ALA A 80 3.58 -10.47 -7.47
C ALA A 80 3.74 -9.09 -6.81
N LEU A 81 2.65 -8.34 -6.64
CA LEU A 81 2.64 -7.00 -6.06
C LEU A 81 1.38 -6.72 -5.23
N TRP A 82 1.54 -6.04 -4.09
CA TRP A 82 0.45 -5.56 -3.27
C TRP A 82 0.38 -4.04 -3.28
N VAL A 83 -0.83 -3.49 -3.39
CA VAL A 83 -1.11 -2.06 -3.26
C VAL A 83 -2.12 -1.87 -2.13
N VAL A 84 -1.79 -1.00 -1.17
CA VAL A 84 -2.75 -0.55 -0.15
C VAL A 84 -2.96 0.95 -0.31
N SER A 85 -4.18 1.33 -0.70
CA SER A 85 -4.53 2.73 -0.95
C SER A 85 -5.41 3.34 0.13
N GLY A 86 -5.30 4.66 0.27
CA GLY A 86 -6.06 5.42 1.27
C GLY A 86 -5.49 5.23 2.68
N VAL A 87 -4.18 4.98 2.80
CA VAL A 87 -3.51 4.88 4.09
C VAL A 87 -3.46 6.28 4.71
N PRO A 88 -4.01 6.47 5.93
CA PRO A 88 -3.97 7.76 6.63
C PRO A 88 -2.61 7.95 7.33
N VAL A 89 -2.42 9.10 7.97
CA VAL A 89 -1.38 9.28 8.99
C VAL A 89 -1.64 8.27 10.11
N LEU A 90 -0.75 7.30 10.30
CA LEU A 90 -1.01 6.13 11.16
C LEU A 90 -1.16 6.49 12.65
N SER A 91 -0.54 7.59 13.09
CA SER A 91 -0.71 8.11 14.46
C SER A 91 -2.09 8.71 14.73
N GLU A 92 -2.86 9.00 13.68
CA GLU A 92 -4.22 9.55 13.77
C GLU A 92 -5.31 8.48 13.54
N ALA A 93 -4.92 7.31 13.04
CA ALA A 93 -5.81 6.18 12.85
C ALA A 93 -6.11 5.48 14.20
N PRO A 94 -7.23 4.75 14.31
CA PRO A 94 -7.46 3.86 15.44
C PRO A 94 -6.29 2.87 15.63
N PRO A 95 -5.80 2.65 16.86
CA PRO A 95 -4.62 1.82 17.11
C PRO A 95 -4.71 0.41 16.50
N GLU A 96 -5.88 -0.22 16.57
CA GLU A 96 -6.14 -1.53 15.99
C GLU A 96 -6.05 -1.54 14.45
N SER A 97 -6.41 -0.43 13.80
CA SER A 97 -6.34 -0.28 12.35
C SER A 97 -4.88 -0.10 11.90
N ALA A 98 -4.12 0.72 12.62
CA ALA A 98 -2.69 0.88 12.38
C ALA A 98 -1.93 -0.44 12.62
N GLN A 99 -2.29 -1.17 13.67
CA GLN A 99 -1.72 -2.48 13.98
C GLN A 99 -2.05 -3.54 12.91
N ALA A 100 -3.29 -3.57 12.40
CA ALA A 100 -3.67 -4.47 11.33
C ALA A 100 -2.85 -4.24 10.05
N PHE A 101 -2.68 -2.98 9.66
CA PHE A 101 -1.83 -2.62 8.53
C PHE A 101 -0.36 -2.96 8.78
N ALA A 102 0.14 -2.72 10.00
CA ALA A 102 1.52 -3.06 10.34
C ALA A 102 1.80 -4.56 10.28
N ALA A 103 0.85 -5.38 10.76
CA ALA A 103 0.91 -6.84 10.67
C ALA A 103 0.93 -7.31 9.20
N LEU A 104 0.08 -6.74 8.35
CA LEU A 104 0.09 -7.03 6.91
C LEU A 104 1.45 -6.71 6.28
N ALA A 105 2.00 -5.51 6.54
CA ALA A 105 3.29 -5.10 5.98
C ALA A 105 4.43 -6.05 6.39
N GLU A 106 4.44 -6.50 7.65
CA GLU A 106 5.44 -7.45 8.14
C GLU A 106 5.29 -8.84 7.51
N ILE A 107 4.05 -9.30 7.27
CA ILE A 107 3.81 -10.56 6.56
C ILE A 107 4.34 -10.49 5.12
N LEU A 108 4.06 -9.39 4.40
CA LEU A 108 4.56 -9.18 3.04
C LEU A 108 6.09 -9.10 3.00
N ARG A 109 6.69 -8.44 3.98
CA ARG A 109 8.15 -8.39 4.14
C ARG A 109 8.73 -9.79 4.36
N ALA A 110 8.15 -10.57 5.26
CA ALA A 110 8.58 -11.93 5.55
C ALA A 110 8.42 -12.87 4.34
N ALA A 111 7.43 -12.61 3.48
CA ALA A 111 7.19 -13.34 2.23
C ALA A 111 8.02 -12.84 1.04
N ASP A 112 8.83 -11.78 1.21
CA ASP A 112 9.55 -11.09 0.13
C ASP A 112 8.66 -10.56 -1.01
N VAL A 113 7.46 -10.07 -0.67
CA VAL A 113 6.48 -9.55 -1.63
C VAL A 113 6.46 -8.02 -1.57
N PRO A 114 6.60 -7.31 -2.70
CA PRO A 114 6.59 -5.84 -2.69
C PRO A 114 5.23 -5.27 -2.28
N LEU A 115 5.30 -4.16 -1.55
CA LEU A 115 4.17 -3.36 -1.10
C LEU A 115 4.30 -1.91 -1.58
N VAL A 116 3.29 -1.42 -2.29
CA VAL A 116 3.12 0.00 -2.61
C VAL A 116 2.03 0.57 -1.72
N VAL A 117 2.40 1.55 -0.91
CA VAL A 117 1.50 2.29 -0.03
C VAL A 117 1.07 3.57 -0.75
N VAL A 118 -0.23 3.82 -0.89
CA VAL A 118 -0.76 5.04 -1.51
C VAL A 118 -1.46 5.86 -0.44
N ALA A 119 -0.87 7.00 -0.08
CA ALA A 119 -1.33 7.85 1.01
C ALA A 119 -1.45 9.30 0.53
N ARG A 120 -2.41 10.06 1.10
CA ARG A 120 -2.58 11.49 0.78
C ARG A 120 -1.52 12.37 1.43
N GLU A 121 -1.09 11.97 2.62
CA GLU A 121 -0.07 12.61 3.44
C GLU A 121 0.94 11.52 3.85
N ASP A 122 2.09 11.92 4.37
CA ASP A 122 3.07 10.95 4.88
C ASP A 122 2.42 10.11 5.99
N PRO A 123 2.31 8.77 5.84
CA PRO A 123 1.69 7.92 6.85
C PRO A 123 2.46 7.88 8.17
N GLY A 124 3.68 8.44 8.21
CA GLY A 124 4.59 8.37 9.34
C GLY A 124 5.37 7.06 9.34
N PRO A 125 6.01 6.70 10.46
CA PRO A 125 6.89 5.54 10.50
C PRO A 125 6.11 4.25 10.23
N LEU A 126 6.46 3.61 9.12
CA LEU A 126 6.04 2.25 8.81
C LEU A 126 6.83 1.26 9.66
N PRO A 127 6.27 0.07 9.98
CA PRO A 127 6.96 -0.96 10.78
C PRO A 127 8.29 -1.42 10.18
N ALA A 128 8.46 -1.26 8.87
CA ALA A 128 9.76 -1.30 8.21
C ALA A 128 9.94 -0.01 7.38
N PRO A 129 11.12 0.62 7.42
CA PRO A 129 11.36 1.84 6.65
C PRO A 129 11.24 1.52 5.16
N LEU A 130 10.25 2.13 4.51
CA LEU A 130 10.10 2.11 3.06
C LEU A 130 10.56 3.45 2.48
N PRO A 131 11.17 3.47 1.28
CA PRO A 131 11.43 4.72 0.59
C PRO A 131 10.11 5.46 0.33
N VAL A 132 10.09 6.74 0.71
CA VAL A 132 8.95 7.63 0.45
C VAL A 132 9.21 8.38 -0.85
N GLU A 133 8.27 8.27 -1.76
CA GLU A 133 8.25 8.96 -3.04
C GLU A 133 7.19 10.07 -2.99
N THR A 134 7.70 11.28 -2.81
CA THR A 134 6.91 12.51 -2.91
C THR A 134 6.75 12.87 -4.38
N ALA A 135 5.62 13.44 -4.78
CA ALA A 135 5.55 14.13 -6.06
C ALA A 135 6.66 15.18 -6.07
N GLU A 136 7.59 15.12 -7.02
CA GLU A 136 8.48 16.26 -7.27
C GLU A 136 7.56 17.45 -7.46
N GLY A 137 7.72 18.47 -6.62
CA GLY A 137 6.89 19.65 -6.70
C GLY A 137 6.92 20.12 -8.15
N ASP A 138 5.74 20.29 -8.76
CA ASP A 138 5.59 21.23 -9.86
C ASP A 138 6.18 22.53 -9.33
N GLY A 139 7.46 22.74 -9.63
CA GLY A 139 8.21 23.90 -9.23
C GLY A 139 7.54 25.06 -9.93
N MET A 140 6.64 25.72 -9.22
CA MET A 140 6.22 27.06 -9.59
C MET A 140 7.52 27.87 -9.64
N PRO A 141 7.96 28.35 -10.82
CA PRO A 141 9.14 29.20 -10.87
C PRO A 141 8.88 30.41 -9.97
N PRO A 142 9.89 30.94 -9.26
CA PRO A 142 9.72 32.18 -8.53
C PRO A 142 9.20 33.22 -9.52
N SER A 143 8.04 33.79 -9.21
CA SER A 143 7.57 35.00 -9.87
C SER A 143 8.56 36.11 -9.53
N ASP A 144 9.62 36.26 -10.31
CA ASP A 144 10.39 37.47 -10.39
C ASP A 144 9.47 38.58 -10.91
N LEU A 145 8.74 39.21 -10.00
CA LEU A 145 8.13 40.52 -10.19
C LEU A 145 9.26 41.55 -10.15
N GLY A 146 9.97 41.64 -11.27
CA GLY A 146 10.79 42.79 -11.60
C GLY A 146 9.89 43.93 -12.07
N THR A 147 9.74 44.96 -11.26
CA THR A 147 9.48 46.33 -11.71
C THR A 147 10.18 47.29 -10.76
#